data_AF-A0AA36G8X3-F1
#
_entry.id   AF-A0AA36G8X3-F1
#
_cell.length_a   1.000
_cell.length_b   1.000
_cell.length_c   1.000
_cell.angle_alpha   90.00
_cell.angle_beta   90.00
_cell.angle_gamma   90.00
#
_symmetry.space_group_name_H-M   'P 1'
#
loop_
_entity.id
_entity.type
_entity.pdbx_description
1 polymer ?
#
loop_
_entity_poly.entity_id
_entity_poly.type
_entity_poly.pdbx_seq_one_letter_code
_entity_poly.pdbx_strand_id
1 'polypeptide(L)'
;MYALKAAGCVALLGHAVYQFEHNPSWWLYCPSYVSAALLSLLPFPNSYIWKLLSSISVIGGGLFMLFLAYTFHKLDGTIGLVLDEGKALLPVSMGVFLIASTRLTYGHLSSPVEYLRGFILTAVLFASVLCAGFSIKYLTLEA
;
A
#
# COMPACT_ATOMS: atom_id res chain seq x y z
N MET A 1 17.62 8.72 -1.03
CA MET A 1 16.19 8.39 -1.24
C MET A 1 15.96 6.95 -1.71
N TYR A 2 16.76 6.43 -2.65
CA TYR A 2 16.65 5.03 -3.11
C TYR A 2 16.88 3.97 -2.02
N ALA A 3 17.90 4.13 -1.18
CA ALA A 3 18.20 3.19 -0.10
C ALA A 3 17.03 3.04 0.89
N LEU A 4 16.36 4.14 1.24
CA LEU A 4 15.19 4.12 2.13
C LEU A 4 14.00 3.39 1.52
N LYS A 5 13.73 3.61 0.23
CA LYS A 5 12.67 2.89 -0.50
C LYS A 5 12.98 1.40 -0.57
N ALA A 6 14.21 1.04 -0.93
CA ALA A 6 14.65 -0.35 -0.99
C ALA A 6 14.54 -1.04 0.38
N ALA A 7 14.97 -0.37 1.45
CA ALA A 7 14.81 -0.88 2.81
C ALA A 7 13.32 -1.10 3.17
N GLY A 8 12.44 -0.16 2.82
CA GLY A 8 10.99 -0.31 3.00
C GLY A 8 10.41 -1.49 2.23
N CYS A 9 10.82 -1.70 0.97
CA CYS A 9 10.40 -2.86 0.18
C CYS A 9 10.88 -4.18 0.80
N VAL A 10 12.14 -4.27 1.22
CA VAL A 10 12.70 -5.46 1.85
C VAL A 10 12.00 -5.75 3.18
N ALA A 11 11.72 -4.73 3.99
CA ALA A 11 10.97 -4.87 5.23
C ALA A 11 9.55 -5.42 4.99
N LEU A 12 8.84 -4.91 3.97
CA LEU A 12 7.52 -5.41 3.60
C LEU A 12 7.56 -6.86 3.10
N LEU A 13 8.58 -7.23 2.32
CA LEU A 13 8.76 -8.60 1.85
C LEU A 13 9.09 -9.55 3.01
N GLY A 14 9.96 -9.15 3.94
CA GLY A 14 10.23 -9.90 5.16
C GLY A 14 8.97 -10.07 6.02
N HIS A 15 8.19 -9.00 6.16
CA HIS A 15 6.89 -9.07 6.85
C HIS A 15 5.90 -10.00 6.14
N ALA A 16 5.92 -10.07 4.81
CA ALA A 16 5.09 -11.03 4.06
C ALA A 16 5.45 -12.48 4.37
N VAL A 17 6.74 -12.80 4.46
CA VAL A 17 7.21 -14.14 4.83
C VAL A 17 6.76 -14.48 6.24
N TYR A 18 6.90 -13.55 7.18
CA TYR A 18 6.41 -13.74 8.55
C TYR A 18 4.88 -14.01 8.59
N GLN A 19 4.10 -13.22 7.84
CA GLN A 19 2.65 -13.35 7.74
C GLN A 19 2.22 -14.68 7.13
N PHE A 20 2.96 -15.18 6.13
CA PHE A 20 2.68 -16.47 5.49
C PHE A 20 2.71 -17.63 6.49
N GLU A 21 3.60 -17.58 7.48
CA GLU A 21 3.75 -18.64 8.48
C GLU A 21 2.76 -18.50 9.66
N HIS A 22 2.43 -17.27 10.06
CA HIS A 22 1.74 -17.02 11.33
C HIS A 22 0.26 -16.64 11.19
N ASN A 23 -0.21 -16.24 10.00
CA ASN A 23 -1.58 -15.74 9.83
C ASN A 23 -2.33 -16.50 8.74
N PRO A 24 -3.45 -17.19 9.05
CA PRO A 24 -4.21 -17.94 8.04
C PRO A 24 -4.84 -17.04 6.97
N SER A 25 -5.09 -15.77 7.29
CA SER A 25 -5.65 -14.76 6.38
C SER A 25 -4.59 -14.01 5.56
N TRP A 26 -3.33 -14.48 5.54
CA TRP A 26 -2.22 -13.82 4.82
C TRP A 26 -2.56 -13.55 3.35
N TRP A 27 -3.28 -14.48 2.72
CA TRP A 27 -3.64 -14.43 1.30
C TRP A 27 -4.52 -13.22 0.93
N LEU A 28 -5.23 -12.64 1.90
CA LEU A 28 -6.09 -11.48 1.67
C LEU A 28 -5.28 -10.18 1.53
N TYR A 29 -4.21 -10.05 2.32
CA TYR A 29 -3.46 -8.80 2.47
C TYR A 29 -2.12 -8.83 1.72
N CYS A 30 -1.38 -9.95 1.82
CA CYS A 30 -0.03 -10.11 1.27
C CYS A 30 0.07 -9.79 -0.23
N PRO A 31 -0.80 -10.29 -1.13
CA PRO A 31 -0.64 -10.05 -2.55
C PRO A 31 -0.61 -8.55 -2.91
N SER A 32 -1.39 -7.74 -2.19
CA SER A 32 -1.47 -6.29 -2.42
C SER A 32 -0.13 -5.60 -2.14
N TYR A 33 0.42 -5.74 -0.93
CA TYR A 33 1.66 -5.04 -0.58
C TYR A 33 2.92 -5.72 -1.11
N VAL A 34 2.92 -7.05 -1.31
CA VAL A 34 4.05 -7.78 -1.93
C VAL A 34 4.21 -7.37 -3.39
N SER A 35 3.12 -7.33 -4.16
CA SER A 35 3.18 -6.90 -5.56
C SER A 35 3.67 -5.44 -5.66
N ALA A 36 3.17 -4.55 -4.81
CA ALA A 36 3.61 -3.17 -4.73
C ALA A 36 5.10 -3.05 -4.37
N ALA A 37 5.57 -3.84 -3.40
CA ALA A 37 6.97 -3.86 -2.97
C ALA A 37 7.89 -4.38 -4.08
N LEU A 38 7.55 -5.48 -4.75
CA LEU A 38 8.34 -6.05 -5.85
C LEU A 38 8.45 -5.07 -7.02
N LEU A 39 7.33 -4.47 -7.43
CA LEU A 39 7.31 -3.51 -8.54
C LEU A 39 8.07 -2.21 -8.19
N SER A 40 8.13 -1.85 -6.91
CA SER A 40 8.89 -0.69 -6.42
C SER A 40 10.39 -0.96 -6.29
N LEU A 41 10.78 -2.21 -5.98
CA LEU A 41 12.18 -2.61 -5.88
C LEU A 41 12.87 -2.64 -7.26
N LEU A 42 12.14 -3.07 -8.29
CA LEU A 42 12.63 -3.23 -9.65
C LEU A 42 11.84 -2.34 -10.63
N PRO A 43 12.08 -1.02 -10.64
CA PRO A 43 11.36 -0.12 -11.54
C PRO A 43 11.87 -0.28 -12.98
N PHE A 44 10.99 -0.71 -13.89
CA PHE A 44 11.25 -0.75 -15.33
C PHE A 44 10.37 0.25 -16.08
N PRO A 45 10.69 1.56 -16.04
CA PRO A 45 9.81 2.61 -16.55
C PRO A 45 9.59 2.56 -18.07
N ASN A 46 10.45 1.87 -18.82
CA ASN A 46 10.27 1.71 -20.28
C ASN A 46 9.39 0.53 -20.66
N SER A 47 9.16 -0.43 -19.75
CA SER A 47 8.35 -1.62 -20.04
C SER A 47 6.86 -1.34 -19.91
N TYR A 48 6.08 -1.66 -20.95
CA TYR A 48 4.62 -1.55 -20.92
C TYR A 48 3.99 -2.44 -19.83
N ILE A 49 4.50 -3.66 -19.68
CA ILE A 49 4.02 -4.63 -18.68
C ILE A 49 4.20 -4.07 -17.27
N TRP A 50 5.36 -3.50 -16.97
CA TRP A 50 5.61 -2.87 -15.67
C TRP A 50 4.68 -1.67 -15.43
N LYS A 51 4.46 -0.82 -16.45
CA LYS A 51 3.52 0.30 -16.35
C LYS A 51 2.09 -0.15 -16.05
N LEU A 52 1.65 -1.25 -16.65
CA LEU A 52 0.32 -1.81 -16.45
C LEU A 52 0.17 -2.42 -15.05
N LEU A 53 1.10 -3.30 -14.66
CA LEU A 53 1.12 -3.94 -13.34
C LEU A 53 1.22 -2.91 -12.21
N SER A 54 2.08 -1.90 -12.35
CA SER A 54 2.20 -0.83 -11.35
C SER A 54 0.96 0.02 -11.25
N SER A 55 0.27 0.33 -12.36
CA SER A 55 -1.03 1.03 -12.31
C SER A 55 -2.10 0.20 -11.59
N ILE A 56 -2.18 -1.10 -11.88
CA ILE A 56 -3.12 -2.01 -11.22
C ILE A 56 -2.80 -2.09 -9.72
N SER A 57 -1.53 -2.23 -9.36
CA SER A 57 -1.10 -2.28 -7.96
C SER A 57 -1.40 -0.98 -7.21
N VAL A 58 -1.18 0.19 -7.83
CA VAL A 58 -1.50 1.49 -7.20
C VAL A 58 -3.01 1.67 -7.03
N ILE A 59 -3.79 1.48 -8.09
CA ILE A 59 -5.24 1.76 -8.06
C ILE A 59 -5.97 0.68 -7.27
N GLY A 60 -5.69 -0.59 -7.57
CA GLY A 60 -6.28 -1.73 -6.87
C GLY A 60 -5.86 -1.77 -5.41
N GLY A 61 -4.56 -1.60 -5.13
CA GLY A 61 -4.07 -1.50 -3.75
C GLY A 61 -4.63 -0.29 -3.01
N GLY A 62 -4.74 0.87 -3.67
CA GLY A 62 -5.31 2.08 -3.09
C GLY A 62 -6.81 1.97 -2.78
N LEU A 63 -7.59 1.39 -3.70
CA LEU A 63 -9.01 1.09 -3.47
C LEU A 63 -9.19 0.08 -2.34
N PHE A 64 -8.39 -0.99 -2.34
CA PHE A 64 -8.42 -2.01 -1.28
C PHE A 64 -8.04 -1.42 0.08
N MET A 65 -7.00 -0.58 0.12
CA MET A 65 -6.60 0.18 1.32
C MET A 65 -7.74 1.05 1.85
N LEU A 66 -8.39 1.84 0.99
CA LEU A 66 -9.51 2.70 1.38
C LEU A 66 -10.71 1.89 1.86
N PHE A 67 -10.99 0.76 1.21
CA PHE A 67 -12.03 -0.17 1.61
C PHE A 67 -11.77 -0.74 3.01
N LEU A 68 -10.54 -1.19 3.29
CA LEU A 68 -10.16 -1.67 4.62
C LEU A 68 -10.26 -0.56 5.67
N ALA A 69 -9.72 0.63 5.39
CA ALA A 69 -9.78 1.76 6.30
C ALA A 69 -11.24 2.15 6.63
N TYR A 70 -12.12 2.20 5.62
CA TYR A 70 -13.54 2.48 5.80
C TYR A 70 -14.23 1.38 6.63
N THR A 71 -13.99 0.11 6.28
CA THR A 71 -14.59 -1.04 6.95
C THR A 71 -14.19 -1.05 8.42
N PHE A 72 -12.91 -0.90 8.71
CA PHE A 72 -12.41 -0.88 10.08
C PHE A 72 -12.96 0.30 10.87
N HIS A 73 -13.01 1.49 10.28
CA HIS A 73 -13.62 2.66 10.92
C HIS A 73 -15.10 2.47 11.23
N LYS A 74 -15.85 1.73 10.41
CA LYS A 74 -17.27 1.43 10.67
C LYS A 74 -17.49 0.35 11.73
N LEU A 75 -16.56 -0.58 11.86
CA LEU A 75 -16.62 -1.65 12.85
C LEU A 75 -16.10 -1.18 14.22
N ASP A 76 -15.27 -0.14 14.24
CA ASP A 76 -14.74 0.53 15.42
C ASP A 76 -15.89 1.00 16.34
N GLY A 77 -16.00 0.39 17.53
CA GLY A 77 -17.08 0.65 18.49
C GLY A 77 -18.20 -0.41 18.53
N THR A 78 -18.11 -1.45 17.70
CA THR A 78 -19.02 -2.61 17.80
C THR A 78 -18.63 -3.47 19.01
N ILE A 79 -19.55 -3.61 19.96
CA ILE A 79 -19.33 -4.36 21.21
C ILE A 79 -19.04 -5.83 20.88
N GLY A 80 -17.90 -6.34 21.37
CA GLY A 80 -17.52 -7.76 21.23
C GLY A 80 -16.65 -8.10 20.02
N LEU A 81 -16.28 -7.13 19.19
CA LEU A 81 -15.43 -7.36 18.02
C LEU A 81 -14.01 -6.81 18.26
N VAL A 82 -13.03 -7.70 18.41
CA VAL A 82 -11.59 -7.33 18.47
C VAL A 82 -11.06 -7.27 17.05
N LEU A 83 -10.62 -6.08 16.62
CA LEU A 83 -10.24 -5.80 15.24
C LEU A 83 -8.73 -6.02 14.99
N ASP A 84 -8.25 -7.23 15.27
CA ASP A 84 -6.82 -7.58 15.09
C ASP A 84 -6.35 -7.44 13.64
N GLU A 85 -7.28 -7.62 12.68
CA GLU A 85 -7.00 -7.43 11.26
C GLU A 85 -6.67 -5.98 10.87
N GLY A 86 -6.99 -5.00 11.74
CA GLY A 86 -6.64 -3.59 11.56
C GLY A 86 -5.14 -3.34 11.39
N LYS A 87 -4.30 -4.25 11.90
CA LYS A 87 -2.84 -4.20 11.78
C LYS A 87 -2.36 -4.44 10.35
N ALA A 88 -3.13 -5.17 9.55
CA ALA A 88 -2.81 -5.41 8.15
C ALA A 88 -2.98 -4.16 7.27
N LEU A 89 -3.66 -3.11 7.77
CA LEU A 89 -3.80 -1.84 7.05
C LEU A 89 -2.45 -1.12 6.88
N LEU A 90 -1.56 -1.22 7.86
CA LEU A 90 -0.24 -0.58 7.80
C LEU A 90 0.63 -1.12 6.64
N PRO A 91 0.90 -2.44 6.51
CA PRO A 91 1.71 -2.94 5.39
C PRO A 91 1.05 -2.67 4.03
N VAL A 92 -0.29 -2.72 3.93
CA VAL A 92 -1.02 -2.37 2.70
C VAL A 92 -0.81 -0.90 2.32
N SER A 93 -1.03 0.03 3.25
CA SER A 93 -0.85 1.47 3.01
C SER A 93 0.60 1.82 2.68
N MET A 94 1.58 1.19 3.35
CA MET A 94 3.00 1.34 3.04
C MET A 94 3.35 0.80 1.65
N GLY A 95 2.79 -0.33 1.24
CA GLY A 95 2.96 -0.87 -0.11
C GLY A 95 2.47 0.12 -1.17
N VAL A 96 1.23 0.62 -1.01
CA VAL A 96 0.61 1.61 -1.90
C VAL A 96 1.43 2.90 -1.95
N PHE A 97 1.91 3.39 -0.81
CA PHE A 97 2.78 4.56 -0.72
C PHE A 97 4.07 4.38 -1.54
N LEU A 98 4.74 3.23 -1.39
CA LEU A 98 6.00 2.95 -2.09
C LEU A 98 5.79 2.88 -3.60
N ILE A 99 4.75 2.19 -4.08
CA ILE A 99 4.51 2.07 -5.53
C ILE A 99 4.02 3.39 -6.14
N ALA A 100 3.15 4.14 -5.45
CA ALA A 100 2.71 5.46 -5.90
C ALA A 100 3.87 6.45 -5.95
N SER A 101 4.73 6.48 -4.93
CA SER A 101 5.92 7.34 -4.91
C SER A 101 6.92 6.97 -6.00
N THR A 102 7.09 5.68 -6.30
CA THR A 102 7.96 5.19 -7.38
C THR A 102 7.41 5.63 -8.73
N ARG A 103 6.10 5.51 -8.95
CA ARG A 103 5.45 5.96 -10.19
C ARG A 103 5.53 7.47 -10.40
N LEU A 104 5.41 8.26 -9.34
CA LEU A 104 5.60 9.72 -9.40
C LEU A 104 7.06 10.09 -9.72
N THR A 105 8.04 9.34 -9.19
CA THR A 105 9.47 9.64 -9.41
C THR A 105 9.88 9.45 -10.89
N TYR A 106 9.31 8.47 -11.57
CA TYR A 106 9.65 8.14 -12.96
C TYR A 106 8.62 8.65 -13.99
N GLY A 107 7.61 9.40 -13.56
CA GLY A 107 6.59 9.95 -14.44
C GLY A 107 7.03 11.28 -15.06
N HIS A 108 7.05 11.36 -16.38
CA HIS A 108 7.10 12.65 -17.06
C HIS A 108 5.69 13.26 -17.14
N LEU A 109 5.61 14.58 -16.96
CA LEU A 109 4.37 15.36 -17.01
C LEU A 109 4.45 16.28 -18.23
N SER A 110 4.09 15.75 -19.40
CA SER A 110 4.19 16.47 -20.68
C SER A 110 2.83 16.75 -21.33
N SER A 111 1.82 15.93 -21.00
CA SER A 111 0.48 16.03 -21.58
C SER A 111 -0.60 16.19 -20.50
N PRO A 112 -1.79 16.74 -20.82
CA PRO A 112 -2.87 16.93 -19.85
C PRO A 112 -3.35 15.61 -19.20
N VAL A 113 -3.31 14.49 -19.95
CA VAL A 113 -3.63 13.16 -19.41
C VAL A 113 -2.61 12.72 -18.35
N GLU A 114 -1.34 13.09 -18.53
CA GLU A 114 -0.30 12.78 -17.54
C GLU A 114 -0.43 13.61 -16.27
N TYR A 115 -0.91 14.86 -16.37
CA TYR A 115 -1.27 15.67 -15.21
C TYR A 115 -2.41 15.04 -14.41
N LEU A 116 -3.48 14.57 -15.07
CA LEU A 116 -4.57 13.86 -14.40
C LEU A 116 -4.06 12.61 -13.68
N ARG A 117 -3.19 11.83 -14.34
CA ARG A 117 -2.52 10.67 -13.72
C ARG A 117 -1.71 11.09 -12.50
N GLY A 118 -0.90 12.16 -12.60
CA GLY A 118 -0.11 12.69 -11.49
C GLY A 118 -0.97 13.12 -10.30
N PHE A 119 -2.10 13.77 -10.58
CA PHE A 119 -3.08 14.15 -9.56
C PHE A 119 -3.64 12.92 -8.83
N ILE A 120 -4.08 11.90 -9.56
CA ILE A 120 -4.60 10.65 -8.98
C ILE A 120 -3.51 9.98 -8.11
N LEU A 121 -2.28 9.87 -8.61
CA LEU A 121 -1.17 9.27 -7.86
C LEU A 121 -0.87 10.05 -6.57
N THR A 122 -0.92 11.38 -6.62
CA THR A 122 -0.69 12.24 -5.46
C THR A 122 -1.82 12.09 -4.44
N ALA A 123 -3.08 12.03 -4.89
CA ALA A 123 -4.22 11.80 -4.03
C ALA A 123 -4.15 10.43 -3.33
N VAL A 124 -3.79 9.36 -4.06
CA VAL A 124 -3.58 8.03 -3.48
C VAL A 124 -2.42 8.02 -2.48
N LEU A 125 -1.33 8.72 -2.79
CA LEU A 125 -0.19 8.85 -1.88
C LEU A 125 -0.61 9.56 -0.59
N PHE A 126 -1.34 10.67 -0.68
CA PHE A 126 -1.87 11.38 0.49
C PHE A 126 -2.82 10.49 1.31
N ALA A 127 -3.74 9.80 0.64
CA ALA A 127 -4.65 8.85 1.29
C ALA A 127 -3.90 7.73 2.01
N SER A 128 -2.79 7.23 1.44
CA SER A 128 -1.98 6.19 2.06
C SER A 128 -1.30 6.65 3.35
N VAL A 129 -0.84 7.91 3.41
CA VAL A 129 -0.29 8.50 4.63
C VAL A 129 -1.37 8.62 5.71
N LEU A 130 -2.58 9.06 5.35
CA LEU A 130 -3.70 9.13 6.29
C LEU A 130 -4.11 7.75 6.81
N CYS A 131 -4.18 6.74 5.94
CA CYS A 131 -4.51 5.37 6.33
C CYS A 131 -3.43 4.75 7.23
N ALA A 132 -2.15 5.03 6.95
CA ALA A 132 -1.05 4.61 7.81
C ALA A 132 -1.15 5.25 9.21
N GLY A 133 -1.46 6.55 9.28
CA GLY A 133 -1.72 7.25 10.54
C GLY A 133 -2.93 6.68 11.29
N PHE A 134 -4.01 6.36 10.58
CA PHE A 134 -5.18 5.69 11.17
C PHE A 134 -4.85 4.30 11.71
N SER A 135 -3.95 3.57 11.06
CA SER A 135 -3.52 2.24 11.49
C SER A 135 -2.78 2.25 12.84
N ILE A 136 -2.14 3.36 13.23
CA ILE A 136 -1.47 3.51 14.53
C ILE A 136 -2.44 3.24 15.69
N LYS A 137 -3.70 3.65 15.57
CA LYS A 137 -4.73 3.39 16.59
C LYS A 137 -4.87 1.90 16.92
N TYR A 138 -4.78 1.05 15.90
CA TYR A 138 -4.90 -0.41 16.04
C TYR A 138 -3.63 -1.07 16.59
N LEU A 139 -2.47 -0.43 16.39
CA LEU A 139 -1.20 -0.89 16.98
C LEU A 139 -1.10 -0.55 18.46
N THR A 140 -1.66 0.58 18.89
CA THR A 140 -1.61 1.02 20.29
C THR A 140 -2.60 0.29 21.20
N LEU A 141 -3.59 -0.42 20.66
CA LEU A 141 -4.58 -1.16 21.46
C LEU A 141 -4.02 -2.45 22.10
N GLU A 142 -2.80 -2.86 21.72
CA GLU A 142 -2.12 -4.03 22.29
C GLU A 142 -1.00 -3.69 23.30
N ALA A 143 -0.67 -2.41 23.49
CA ALA A 143 0.36 -1.95 24.43
C ALA A 143 -0.26 -1.54 25.77
#